data_AF-A0A534IYU1-F1
#
_entry.id   AF-A0A534IYU1-F1
#
_cell.length_a   1.000
_cell.length_b   1.000
_cell.length_c   1.000
_cell.angle_alpha   90.00
_cell.angle_beta   90.00
_cell.angle_gamma   90.00
#
_symmetry.space_group_name_H-M   'P 1'
#
loop_
_entity.id
_entity.type
_entity.pdbx_description
1 polymer ?
#
loop_
_entity_poly.entity_id
_entity_poly.type
_entity_poly.pdbx_seq_one_letter_code
_entity_poly.pdbx_strand_id
1 'polypeptide(L)'
;MTGRTGIPKTIDELLDIAINLIGGLGVRAEAHVRQGFRLPLPTLRRHIGRVLEDLTALRVAGLEDVPGAAALEEVLGLLREEVPETFRKAVARIAAITLIPEGFRAELGERGVRQAFVANALYECEQDLLDDLLDWGGYTFREARRLYNLCLRPITGASGTERLEEDLIELMSPGQEGLARILATLTKELANLLLHVPHREVLSRLEGSHEALATAQAATVYLLRDRFDPDRVADIGRTLPAPDPSMAGLDRVAVFASWPGSLALLDACFTEASIPADRLDAHVRAWRYFDAAVTYLEHFAGAAHDHSDGIVNVAMLVAYGGEAPGTARFSSRGREAVFAKASESLMEAVRVAERVGDAGSYYRFMSLMIPVTVFGLARTEDDDVDAFFEIVGGERSQSSGYHSATYSQNPSPLRTHRVFTTLPVNPRNRRIPS
;
A
#
# COMPACT_ATOMS: atom_id res chain seq x y z
N MET A 1 14.88 -26.62 29.96
CA MET A 1 15.15 -25.20 29.66
C MET A 1 15.53 -25.12 28.19
N THR A 2 14.56 -24.81 27.33
CA THR A 2 14.82 -24.52 25.91
C THR A 2 15.26 -23.07 25.81
N GLY A 3 16.51 -22.84 25.38
CA GLY A 3 17.02 -21.49 25.21
C GLY A 3 16.25 -20.76 24.12
N ARG A 4 15.78 -19.53 24.41
CA ARG A 4 15.37 -18.60 23.36
C ARG A 4 16.64 -18.16 22.62
N THR A 5 16.72 -18.44 21.32
CA THR A 5 17.66 -17.81 20.39
C THR A 5 17.32 -16.33 20.19
N GLY A 6 18.26 -15.54 19.69
CA GLY A 6 18.37 -14.11 19.94
C GLY A 6 17.51 -13.23 19.05
N ILE A 7 16.19 -13.40 19.09
CA ILE A 7 15.30 -12.37 18.53
C ILE A 7 15.42 -11.09 19.36
N PRO A 8 15.75 -9.95 18.74
CA PRO A 8 15.80 -8.69 19.46
C PRO A 8 14.41 -8.23 19.89
N LYS A 9 14.31 -7.51 21.02
CA LYS A 9 13.03 -7.26 21.70
C LYS A 9 11.97 -6.63 20.79
N THR A 10 12.36 -5.67 19.95
CA THR A 10 11.46 -4.97 19.02
C THR A 10 10.89 -5.91 17.95
N ILE A 11 11.67 -6.90 17.50
CA ILE A 11 11.22 -7.90 16.53
C ILE A 11 10.32 -8.95 17.19
N ASP A 12 10.58 -9.34 18.44
CA ASP A 12 9.70 -10.24 19.20
C ASP A 12 8.32 -9.58 19.46
N GLU A 13 8.33 -8.28 19.80
CA GLU A 13 7.12 -7.43 19.91
C GLU A 13 6.34 -7.36 18.59
N LEU A 14 7.02 -7.15 17.46
CA LEU A 14 6.41 -7.11 16.12
C LEU A 14 5.76 -8.46 15.75
N LEU A 15 6.46 -9.58 15.99
CA LEU A 15 5.92 -10.91 15.70
C LEU A 15 4.74 -11.27 16.61
N ASP A 16 4.76 -10.86 17.89
CA ASP A 16 3.60 -10.97 18.78
C ASP A 16 2.39 -10.16 18.25
N ILE A 17 2.62 -8.93 17.77
CA ILE A 17 1.56 -8.10 17.17
C ILE A 17 1.00 -8.77 15.91
N ALA A 18 1.86 -9.30 15.03
CA ALA A 18 1.47 -10.02 13.82
C ALA A 18 0.61 -11.26 14.12
N ILE A 19 1.06 -12.13 15.02
CA ILE A 19 0.32 -13.36 15.39
C ILE A 19 -1.06 -13.02 15.96
N ASN A 20 -1.15 -12.03 16.86
CA ASN A 20 -2.43 -11.60 17.44
C ASN A 20 -3.35 -10.92 16.42
N LEU A 21 -2.80 -10.08 15.53
CA LEU A 21 -3.56 -9.41 14.48
C LEU A 21 -4.14 -10.43 13.49
N ILE A 22 -3.31 -11.30 12.91
CA ILE A 22 -3.76 -12.30 11.93
C ILE A 22 -4.77 -13.27 12.55
N GLY A 23 -4.60 -13.66 13.82
CA GLY A 23 -5.60 -14.44 14.55
C GLY A 23 -6.95 -13.73 14.66
N GLY A 24 -6.94 -12.44 15.02
CA GLY A 24 -8.16 -11.61 15.13
C GLY A 24 -8.84 -11.36 13.78
N LEU A 25 -8.06 -11.04 12.74
CA LEU A 25 -8.56 -10.85 11.37
C LEU A 25 -9.14 -12.16 10.81
N GLY A 26 -8.52 -13.30 11.10
CA GLY A 26 -9.05 -14.61 10.74
C GLY A 26 -10.45 -14.87 11.32
N VAL A 27 -10.67 -14.56 12.60
CA VAL A 27 -11.99 -14.68 13.26
C VAL A 27 -13.03 -13.77 12.60
N ARG A 28 -12.68 -12.53 12.24
CA ARG A 28 -13.56 -11.59 11.52
C ARG A 28 -13.91 -12.12 10.12
N ALA A 29 -12.91 -12.60 9.37
CA ALA A 29 -13.10 -13.20 8.06
C ALA A 29 -14.03 -14.42 8.10
N GLU A 30 -13.99 -15.24 9.16
CA GLU A 30 -14.94 -16.35 9.31
C GLU A 30 -16.40 -15.88 9.48
N ALA A 31 -16.64 -14.68 10.03
CA ALA A 31 -17.99 -14.14 10.17
C ALA A 31 -18.60 -13.84 8.80
N HIS A 32 -17.87 -13.14 7.93
CA HIS A 32 -18.32 -12.83 6.57
C HIS A 32 -18.48 -14.07 5.69
N VAL A 33 -17.64 -15.10 5.86
CA VAL A 33 -17.84 -16.41 5.22
C VAL A 33 -19.14 -17.08 5.68
N ARG A 34 -19.50 -17.00 6.97
CA ARG A 34 -20.78 -17.51 7.48
C ARG A 34 -21.99 -16.70 6.99
N GLN A 35 -21.82 -15.39 6.77
CA GLN A 35 -22.85 -14.50 6.23
C GLN A 35 -23.08 -14.66 4.72
N GLY A 36 -22.14 -15.27 3.98
CA GLY A 36 -22.35 -15.67 2.59
C GLY A 36 -21.19 -15.41 1.62
N PHE A 37 -20.04 -14.90 2.09
CA PHE A 37 -18.87 -14.70 1.23
C PHE A 37 -18.42 -16.02 0.60
N ARG A 38 -18.13 -16.02 -0.72
CA ARG A 38 -17.89 -17.24 -1.51
C ARG A 38 -16.45 -17.78 -1.41
N LEU A 39 -16.03 -18.08 -0.18
CA LEU A 39 -14.78 -18.77 0.14
C LEU A 39 -15.08 -19.94 1.10
N PRO A 40 -14.71 -21.19 0.81
CA PRO A 40 -14.96 -22.30 1.74
C PRO A 40 -14.25 -22.07 3.08
N LEU A 41 -14.98 -22.19 4.20
CA LEU A 41 -14.41 -22.00 5.54
C LEU A 41 -13.16 -22.87 5.82
N PRO A 42 -13.05 -24.13 5.35
CA PRO A 42 -11.81 -24.91 5.47
C PRO A 42 -10.62 -24.33 4.68
N THR A 43 -10.88 -23.61 3.58
CA THR A 43 -9.86 -22.93 2.78
C THR A 43 -9.36 -21.67 3.50
N LEU A 44 -10.27 -20.83 4.01
CA LEU A 44 -9.91 -19.67 4.85
C LEU A 44 -9.03 -20.08 6.03
N ARG A 45 -9.48 -21.09 6.80
CA ARG A 45 -8.75 -21.61 7.97
C ARG A 45 -7.36 -22.14 7.62
N ARG A 46 -7.20 -22.73 6.43
CA ARG A 46 -5.90 -23.24 5.95
C ARG A 46 -4.92 -22.10 5.66
N HIS A 47 -5.34 -21.07 4.95
CA HIS A 47 -4.48 -19.92 4.65
C HIS A 47 -4.10 -19.16 5.92
N ILE A 48 -5.07 -18.84 6.80
CA ILE A 48 -4.79 -18.22 8.11
C ILE A 48 -3.87 -19.10 8.97
N GLY A 49 -4.12 -20.42 9.02
CA GLY A 49 -3.30 -21.37 9.77
C GLY A 49 -1.84 -21.36 9.32
N ARG A 50 -1.58 -21.39 8.01
CA ARG A 50 -0.23 -21.33 7.45
C ARG A 50 0.51 -20.03 7.80
N VAL A 51 -0.15 -18.88 7.66
CA VAL A 51 0.47 -17.58 8.01
C VAL A 51 0.83 -17.55 9.51
N LEU A 52 -0.02 -18.10 10.39
CA LEU A 52 0.28 -18.22 11.82
C LEU A 52 1.38 -19.24 12.12
N GLU A 53 1.44 -20.35 11.39
CA GLU A 53 2.52 -21.35 11.47
C GLU A 53 3.86 -20.73 11.05
N ASP A 54 3.90 -20.00 9.93
CA ASP A 54 5.09 -19.29 9.45
C ASP A 54 5.55 -18.20 10.43
N LEU A 55 4.65 -17.34 10.92
CA LEU A 55 4.96 -16.33 11.95
C LEU A 55 5.52 -16.97 13.23
N THR A 56 4.97 -18.11 13.64
CA THR A 56 5.48 -18.88 14.79
C THR A 56 6.86 -19.45 14.49
N ALA A 57 7.09 -19.95 13.28
CA ALA A 57 8.39 -20.47 12.84
C ALA A 57 9.45 -19.36 12.78
N LEU A 58 9.13 -18.17 12.25
CA LEU A 58 9.99 -16.98 12.29
C LEU A 58 10.40 -16.65 13.73
N ARG A 59 9.43 -16.70 14.67
CA ARG A 59 9.68 -16.43 16.09
C ARG A 59 10.52 -17.49 16.80
N VAL A 60 10.51 -18.74 16.33
CA VAL A 60 11.33 -19.83 16.89
C VAL A 60 12.73 -19.85 16.27
N ALA A 61 12.83 -19.66 14.96
CA ALA A 61 14.09 -19.71 14.21
C ALA A 61 14.94 -18.44 14.40
N GLY A 62 14.33 -17.31 14.69
CA GLY A 62 14.99 -16.02 14.72
C GLY A 62 15.19 -15.40 13.34
N LEU A 63 15.86 -14.26 13.29
CA LEU A 63 16.22 -13.54 12.05
C LEU A 63 17.70 -13.11 12.01
N GLU A 64 18.53 -13.54 12.98
CA GLU A 64 19.90 -13.01 13.16
C GLU A 64 20.84 -13.24 11.97
N ASP A 65 20.65 -14.31 11.18
CA ASP A 65 21.40 -14.64 9.97
C ASP A 65 20.76 -14.11 8.66
N VAL A 66 19.65 -13.37 8.76
CA VAL A 66 18.98 -12.76 7.61
C VAL A 66 19.56 -11.36 7.35
N PRO A 67 20.11 -11.06 6.16
CA PRO A 67 20.57 -9.72 5.82
C PRO A 67 19.45 -8.68 6.00
N GLY A 68 19.78 -7.46 6.43
CA GLY A 68 18.79 -6.43 6.75
C GLY A 68 18.07 -6.59 8.10
N ALA A 69 18.12 -7.74 8.80
CA ALA A 69 17.35 -7.92 10.04
C ALA A 69 17.83 -7.03 11.20
N ALA A 70 19.15 -6.82 11.33
CA ALA A 70 19.72 -5.90 12.33
C ALA A 70 19.36 -4.43 12.02
N ALA A 71 19.37 -4.05 10.74
CA ALA A 71 18.96 -2.73 10.30
C ALA A 71 17.45 -2.50 10.47
N LEU A 72 16.62 -3.53 10.32
CA LEU A 72 15.19 -3.47 10.63
C LEU A 72 14.95 -3.17 12.12
N GLU A 73 15.69 -3.80 13.03
CA GLU A 73 15.62 -3.44 14.45
C GLU A 73 16.02 -1.98 14.69
N GLU A 74 17.17 -1.55 14.14
CA GLU A 74 17.68 -0.19 14.28
C GLU A 74 16.67 0.84 13.76
N VAL A 75 16.14 0.64 12.55
CA VAL A 75 15.16 1.52 11.93
C VAL A 75 13.84 1.53 12.71
N LEU A 76 13.34 0.39 13.20
CA LEU A 76 12.15 0.38 14.05
C LEU A 76 12.38 1.12 15.37
N GLY A 77 13.61 1.11 15.91
CA GLY A 77 14.03 1.96 17.03
C GLY A 77 14.01 3.44 16.68
N LEU A 78 14.65 3.83 15.57
CA LEU A 78 14.73 5.22 15.12
C LEU A 78 13.35 5.79 14.76
N LEU A 79 12.50 5.05 14.05
CA LEU A 79 11.13 5.46 13.74
C LEU A 79 10.32 5.68 15.03
N ARG A 80 10.50 4.81 16.05
CA ARG A 80 9.81 4.92 17.35
C ARG A 80 10.20 6.19 18.11
N GLU A 81 11.40 6.72 17.89
CA GLU A 81 11.94 7.92 18.55
C GLU A 81 11.65 9.20 17.74
N GLU A 82 11.95 9.20 16.43
CA GLU A 82 11.86 10.37 15.54
C GLU A 82 10.43 10.61 15.00
N VAL A 83 9.70 9.54 14.64
CA VAL A 83 8.38 9.61 14.00
C VAL A 83 7.37 8.59 14.57
N PRO A 84 6.90 8.78 15.82
CA PRO A 84 6.16 7.75 16.56
C PRO A 84 4.78 7.38 16.00
N GLU A 85 4.21 8.17 15.08
CA GLU A 85 3.00 7.83 14.32
C GLU A 85 3.34 6.85 13.19
N THR A 86 4.33 7.18 12.34
CA THR A 86 4.88 6.33 11.27
C THR A 86 5.29 4.96 11.82
N PHE A 87 5.97 4.91 12.97
CA PHE A 87 6.31 3.65 13.64
C PHE A 87 5.08 2.77 13.94
N ARG A 88 3.96 3.38 14.38
CA ARG A 88 2.73 2.64 14.70
C ARG A 88 1.98 2.20 13.44
N LYS A 89 1.96 3.02 12.38
CA LYS A 89 1.47 2.63 11.05
C LYS A 89 2.28 1.42 10.55
N ALA A 90 3.60 1.53 10.51
CA ALA A 90 4.50 0.52 9.97
C ALA A 90 4.37 -0.81 10.73
N VAL A 91 4.41 -0.83 12.06
CA VAL A 91 4.25 -2.08 12.82
C VAL A 91 2.91 -2.78 12.54
N ALA A 92 1.83 -2.01 12.37
CA ALA A 92 0.51 -2.56 12.06
C ALA A 92 0.40 -3.05 10.60
N ARG A 93 1.01 -2.32 9.65
CA ARG A 93 1.07 -2.70 8.23
C ARG A 93 1.98 -3.91 8.00
N ILE A 94 3.18 -3.95 8.61
CA ILE A 94 4.09 -5.11 8.60
C ILE A 94 3.41 -6.37 9.14
N ALA A 95 2.62 -6.24 10.21
CA ALA A 95 1.81 -7.34 10.72
C ALA A 95 0.77 -7.85 9.69
N ALA A 96 0.13 -6.95 8.95
CA ALA A 96 -0.88 -7.27 7.94
C ALA A 96 -0.31 -7.88 6.65
N ILE A 97 0.81 -7.36 6.13
CA ILE A 97 1.42 -7.83 4.86
C ILE A 97 1.99 -9.25 4.95
N THR A 98 2.05 -9.85 6.15
CA THR A 98 2.35 -11.29 6.34
C THR A 98 1.34 -12.23 5.68
N LEU A 99 0.19 -11.71 5.24
CA LEU A 99 -0.80 -12.42 4.41
C LEU A 99 -0.34 -12.60 2.95
N ILE A 100 0.56 -11.75 2.44
CA ILE A 100 0.97 -11.71 1.03
C ILE A 100 1.79 -12.95 0.61
N PRO A 101 2.82 -13.41 1.37
CA PRO A 101 3.67 -14.53 0.99
C PRO A 101 2.95 -15.87 0.77
N GLU A 102 1.73 -16.05 1.31
CA GLU A 102 0.90 -17.23 1.08
C GLU A 102 0.65 -17.51 -0.42
N GLY A 103 0.75 -16.48 -1.27
CA GLY A 103 0.60 -16.59 -2.74
C GLY A 103 1.71 -17.36 -3.45
N PHE A 104 2.91 -17.42 -2.85
CA PHE A 104 4.07 -18.19 -3.33
C PHE A 104 4.59 -19.17 -2.29
N ARG A 105 3.78 -19.52 -1.28
CA ARG A 105 4.22 -20.31 -0.13
C ARG A 105 4.69 -21.73 -0.49
N ALA A 106 4.23 -22.28 -1.61
CA ALA A 106 4.67 -23.57 -2.13
C ALA A 106 6.06 -23.49 -2.80
N GLU A 107 6.48 -22.29 -3.22
CA GLU A 107 7.76 -22.00 -3.86
C GLU A 107 8.76 -21.34 -2.92
N LEU A 108 8.33 -20.90 -1.72
CA LEU A 108 9.16 -20.35 -0.66
C LEU A 108 9.57 -21.44 0.34
N GLY A 109 10.86 -21.79 0.35
CA GLY A 109 11.46 -22.53 1.47
C GLY A 109 11.60 -21.66 2.73
N GLU A 110 11.97 -22.26 3.86
CA GLU A 110 12.08 -21.57 5.16
C GLU A 110 12.97 -20.32 5.10
N ARG A 111 14.10 -20.39 4.36
CA ARG A 111 14.97 -19.25 4.11
C ARG A 111 14.27 -18.17 3.31
N GLY A 112 13.51 -18.53 2.28
CA GLY A 112 12.75 -17.61 1.44
C GLY A 112 11.70 -16.84 2.25
N VAL A 113 10.93 -17.53 3.10
CA VAL A 113 9.95 -16.91 4.01
C VAL A 113 10.62 -15.89 4.95
N ARG A 114 11.79 -16.22 5.52
CA ARG A 114 12.56 -15.33 6.39
C ARG A 114 13.09 -14.09 5.66
N GLN A 115 13.61 -14.27 4.44
CA GLN A 115 14.09 -13.15 3.61
C GLN A 115 12.95 -12.25 3.14
N ALA A 116 11.82 -12.84 2.72
CA ALA A 116 10.60 -12.13 2.34
C ALA A 116 10.05 -11.28 3.49
N PHE A 117 9.96 -11.83 4.71
CA PHE A 117 9.52 -11.08 5.89
C PHE A 117 10.40 -9.83 6.15
N VAL A 118 11.73 -9.98 6.13
CA VAL A 118 12.64 -8.85 6.37
C VAL A 118 12.59 -7.83 5.23
N ALA A 119 12.56 -8.27 3.97
CA ALA A 119 12.44 -7.38 2.82
C ALA A 119 11.13 -6.59 2.85
N ASN A 120 10.00 -7.26 3.08
CA ASN A 120 8.70 -6.61 3.17
C ASN A 120 8.64 -5.63 4.36
N ALA A 121 9.23 -5.99 5.50
CA ALA A 121 9.26 -5.11 6.67
C ALA A 121 10.13 -3.86 6.47
N LEU A 122 11.28 -3.98 5.81
CA LEU A 122 12.11 -2.84 5.42
C LEU A 122 11.39 -1.96 4.39
N TYR A 123 10.76 -2.57 3.39
CA TYR A 123 10.04 -1.85 2.33
C TYR A 123 8.83 -1.09 2.89
N GLU A 124 8.07 -1.69 3.80
CA GLU A 124 6.92 -1.03 4.44
C GLU A 124 7.34 0.19 5.27
N CYS A 125 8.41 0.05 6.07
CA CYS A 125 9.02 1.18 6.78
C CYS A 125 9.47 2.30 5.82
N GLU A 126 9.95 1.96 4.62
CA GLU A 126 10.37 2.94 3.62
C GLU A 126 9.17 3.65 3.01
N GLN A 127 8.13 2.91 2.61
CA GLN A 127 6.94 3.50 2.00
C GLN A 127 6.13 4.34 2.99
N ASP A 128 5.91 3.87 4.23
CA ASP A 128 5.20 4.66 5.26
C ASP A 128 5.92 5.98 5.57
N LEU A 129 7.26 5.97 5.63
CA LEU A 129 8.04 7.18 5.86
C LEU A 129 8.03 8.12 4.63
N LEU A 130 8.06 7.57 3.41
CA LEU A 130 7.96 8.36 2.17
C LEU A 130 6.56 8.98 1.98
N ASP A 131 5.50 8.25 2.34
CA ASP A 131 4.10 8.67 2.30
C ASP A 131 3.88 9.84 3.27
N ASP A 132 4.21 9.64 4.56
CA ASP A 132 4.17 10.70 5.57
C ASP A 132 4.99 11.92 5.10
N LEU A 133 6.19 11.73 4.53
CA LEU A 133 7.02 12.79 3.95
C LEU A 133 6.33 13.64 2.87
N LEU A 134 5.47 13.08 2.02
CA LEU A 134 4.75 13.88 1.02
C LEU A 134 3.67 14.77 1.66
N ASP A 135 2.95 14.26 2.65
CA ASP A 135 1.82 14.96 3.28
C ASP A 135 2.22 16.24 4.01
N TRP A 136 3.27 16.19 4.85
CA TRP A 136 3.79 17.37 5.57
C TRP A 136 4.91 18.15 4.84
N GLY A 137 5.60 17.54 3.88
CA GLY A 137 6.88 18.06 3.36
C GLY A 137 6.75 19.22 2.36
N GLY A 138 5.56 19.48 1.83
CA GLY A 138 5.31 20.60 0.91
C GLY A 138 6.00 20.46 -0.47
N TYR A 139 6.46 19.26 -0.82
CA TYR A 139 7.19 18.95 -2.06
C TYR A 139 6.40 19.28 -3.35
N THR A 140 7.10 19.74 -4.39
CA THR A 140 6.51 19.77 -5.74
C THR A 140 6.50 18.36 -6.36
N PHE A 141 5.67 18.15 -7.39
CA PHE A 141 5.62 16.87 -8.14
C PHE A 141 7.01 16.37 -8.57
N ARG A 142 7.91 17.28 -8.97
CA ARG A 142 9.27 16.91 -9.40
C ARG A 142 10.13 16.47 -8.21
N GLU A 143 10.00 17.12 -7.06
CA GLU A 143 10.77 16.77 -5.86
C GLU A 143 10.24 15.49 -5.21
N ALA A 144 8.92 15.34 -5.09
CA ALA A 144 8.27 14.10 -4.66
C ALA A 144 8.69 12.91 -5.54
N ARG A 145 8.65 13.07 -6.87
CA ARG A 145 9.13 12.03 -7.80
C ARG A 145 10.63 11.78 -7.66
N ARG A 146 11.46 12.80 -7.38
CA ARG A 146 12.91 12.61 -7.12
C ARG A 146 13.14 11.83 -5.83
N LEU A 147 12.41 12.15 -4.76
CA LEU A 147 12.52 11.51 -3.44
C LEU A 147 12.24 10.01 -3.55
N TYR A 148 11.08 9.63 -4.09
CA TYR A 148 10.75 8.23 -4.35
C TYR A 148 11.75 7.54 -5.28
N ASN A 149 12.27 8.22 -6.33
CA ASN A 149 13.25 7.60 -7.22
C ASN A 149 14.65 7.43 -6.57
N LEU A 150 15.03 8.24 -5.59
CA LEU A 150 16.28 8.05 -4.84
C LEU A 150 16.21 6.77 -3.99
N CYS A 151 15.06 6.46 -3.39
CA CYS A 151 14.86 5.24 -2.62
C CYS A 151 14.58 4.00 -3.49
N LEU A 152 13.65 4.10 -4.45
CA LEU A 152 13.14 2.92 -5.16
C LEU A 152 14.04 2.41 -6.30
N ARG A 153 14.83 3.26 -6.96
CA ARG A 153 15.68 2.83 -8.09
C ARG A 153 16.91 2.01 -7.67
N PRO A 154 17.61 2.31 -6.56
CA PRO A 154 18.74 1.47 -6.14
C PRO A 154 18.34 0.06 -5.73
N ILE A 155 17.13 -0.14 -5.19
CA ILE A 155 16.61 -1.46 -4.75
C ILE A 155 16.72 -2.51 -5.87
N THR A 156 16.40 -2.13 -7.11
CA THR A 156 16.47 -3.03 -8.28
C THR A 156 17.80 -2.96 -9.04
N GLY A 157 18.76 -2.15 -8.58
CA GLY A 157 20.04 -1.91 -9.23
C GLY A 157 20.00 -0.90 -10.39
N ALA A 158 18.91 -0.14 -10.55
CA ALA A 158 18.76 0.87 -11.60
C ALA A 158 19.49 2.21 -11.32
N SER A 159 20.16 2.30 -10.15
CA SER A 159 21.10 3.34 -9.74
C SER A 159 21.96 2.85 -8.56
N GLY A 160 23.10 3.50 -8.30
CA GLY A 160 23.96 3.19 -7.14
C GLY A 160 23.44 3.80 -5.82
N THR A 161 24.07 3.44 -4.70
CA THR A 161 23.74 3.89 -3.34
C THR A 161 24.83 4.76 -2.68
N GLU A 162 25.92 5.05 -3.40
CA GLU A 162 27.16 5.61 -2.84
C GLU A 162 26.98 7.00 -2.22
N ARG A 163 26.10 7.83 -2.79
CA ARG A 163 25.79 9.20 -2.33
C ARG A 163 24.37 9.37 -1.81
N LEU A 164 23.64 8.27 -1.58
CA LEU A 164 22.20 8.30 -1.30
C LEU A 164 21.82 9.17 -0.09
N GLU A 165 22.57 9.10 1.02
CA GLU A 165 22.31 9.93 2.22
C GLU A 165 22.55 11.42 1.92
N GLU A 166 23.59 11.75 1.13
CA GLU A 166 23.87 13.14 0.71
C GLU A 166 22.78 13.69 -0.22
N ASP A 167 22.36 12.90 -1.22
CA ASP A 167 21.35 13.29 -2.20
C ASP A 167 19.95 13.41 -1.59
N LEU A 168 19.66 12.64 -0.52
CA LEU A 168 18.44 12.78 0.30
C LEU A 168 18.51 14.04 1.18
N ILE A 169 19.61 14.27 1.89
CA ILE A 169 19.80 15.48 2.72
C ILE A 169 19.71 16.77 1.87
N GLU A 170 20.19 16.76 0.62
CA GLU A 170 20.06 17.90 -0.30
C GLU A 170 18.60 18.18 -0.70
N LEU A 171 17.75 17.14 -0.76
CA LEU A 171 16.37 17.22 -1.22
C LEU A 171 15.37 17.51 -0.09
N MET A 172 15.67 17.06 1.12
CA MET A 172 14.80 17.15 2.28
C MET A 172 14.93 18.51 3.00
N SER A 173 13.98 18.83 3.87
CA SER A 173 14.01 20.09 4.63
C SER A 173 15.06 20.07 5.75
N PRO A 174 15.66 21.22 6.13
CA PRO A 174 16.59 21.30 7.25
C PRO A 174 15.98 20.75 8.54
N GLY A 175 16.73 19.92 9.28
CA GLY A 175 16.23 19.21 10.46
C GLY A 175 15.63 17.83 10.18
N GLN A 176 15.63 17.36 8.93
CA GLN A 176 15.19 16.01 8.54
C GLN A 176 16.38 15.05 8.27
N GLU A 177 17.60 15.39 8.71
CA GLU A 177 18.81 14.60 8.42
C GLU A 177 18.74 13.18 9.02
N GLY A 178 18.04 13.01 10.15
CA GLY A 178 17.75 11.69 10.73
C GLY A 178 16.86 10.83 9.83
N LEU A 179 15.82 11.43 9.23
CA LEU A 179 14.91 10.73 8.31
C LEU A 179 15.61 10.36 7.00
N ALA A 180 16.46 11.25 6.48
CA ALA A 180 17.31 10.97 5.32
C ALA A 180 18.22 9.76 5.55
N ARG A 181 18.78 9.61 6.76
CA ARG A 181 19.56 8.42 7.14
C ARG A 181 18.71 7.16 7.23
N ILE A 182 17.52 7.22 7.83
CA ILE A 182 16.61 6.07 7.91
C ILE A 182 16.30 5.56 6.50
N LEU A 183 15.87 6.44 5.59
CA LEU A 183 15.62 6.10 4.18
C LEU A 183 16.87 5.53 3.50
N ALA A 184 18.04 6.16 3.67
CA ALA A 184 19.28 5.67 3.07
C ALA A 184 19.68 4.26 3.57
N THR A 185 19.43 3.94 4.84
CA THR A 185 19.66 2.60 5.42
C THR A 185 18.67 1.58 4.85
N LEU A 186 17.38 1.89 4.85
CA LEU A 186 16.32 1.02 4.30
C LEU A 186 16.60 0.64 2.84
N THR A 187 16.82 1.64 1.98
CA THR A 187 17.14 1.45 0.56
C THR A 187 18.40 0.61 0.35
N LYS A 188 19.48 0.85 1.12
CA LYS A 188 20.74 0.09 1.01
C LYS A 188 20.55 -1.38 1.38
N GLU A 189 19.83 -1.67 2.44
CA GLU A 189 19.60 -3.06 2.89
C GLU A 189 18.64 -3.82 1.97
N LEU A 190 17.63 -3.15 1.41
CA LEU A 190 16.78 -3.70 0.36
C LEU A 190 17.57 -4.01 -0.92
N ALA A 191 18.44 -3.10 -1.36
CA ALA A 191 19.34 -3.33 -2.49
C ALA A 191 20.32 -4.50 -2.23
N ASN A 192 20.90 -4.58 -1.02
CA ASN A 192 21.78 -5.67 -0.60
C ASN A 192 21.05 -7.04 -0.61
N LEU A 193 19.79 -7.09 -0.15
CA LEU A 193 18.96 -8.30 -0.16
C LEU A 193 18.66 -8.79 -1.58
N LEU A 194 18.46 -7.89 -2.54
CA LEU A 194 18.11 -8.23 -3.93
C LEU A 194 19.33 -8.40 -4.87
N LEU A 195 20.53 -7.94 -4.47
CA LEU A 195 21.75 -7.91 -5.29
C LEU A 195 22.10 -9.25 -5.99
N HIS A 196 21.75 -10.37 -5.36
CA HIS A 196 22.06 -11.73 -5.83
C HIS A 196 20.82 -12.57 -6.16
N VAL A 197 19.63 -11.97 -6.25
CA VAL A 197 18.40 -12.66 -6.64
C VAL A 197 18.51 -13.17 -8.09
N PRO A 198 18.23 -14.47 -8.36
CA PRO A 198 18.36 -15.03 -9.71
C PRO A 198 17.20 -14.64 -10.64
N HIS A 199 16.07 -14.17 -10.10
CA HIS A 199 14.82 -13.92 -10.82
C HIS A 199 14.80 -12.56 -11.53
N ARG A 200 15.63 -12.40 -12.57
CA ARG A 200 15.75 -11.15 -13.33
C ARG A 200 14.42 -10.62 -13.90
N GLU A 201 13.51 -11.50 -14.30
CA GLU A 201 12.18 -11.08 -14.81
C GLU A 201 11.33 -10.44 -13.70
N VAL A 202 11.37 -10.99 -12.48
CA VAL A 202 10.66 -10.44 -11.31
C VAL A 202 11.23 -9.08 -10.94
N LEU A 203 12.56 -8.93 -10.92
CA LEU A 203 13.23 -7.65 -10.67
C LEU A 203 12.85 -6.59 -11.73
N SER A 204 12.72 -6.97 -13.01
CA SER A 204 12.25 -6.06 -14.06
C SER A 204 10.80 -5.62 -13.87
N ARG A 205 9.91 -6.50 -13.38
CA ARG A 205 8.53 -6.13 -13.00
C ARG A 205 8.50 -5.21 -11.78
N LEU A 206 9.38 -5.44 -10.81
CA LEU A 206 9.53 -4.59 -9.62
C LEU A 206 10.06 -3.19 -10.00
N GLU A 207 11.03 -3.09 -10.91
CA GLU A 207 11.53 -1.81 -11.42
C GLU A 207 10.41 -1.01 -12.12
N GLY A 208 9.60 -1.67 -12.96
CA GLY A 208 8.42 -1.06 -13.57
C GLY A 208 7.33 -0.67 -12.55
N SER A 209 7.18 -1.46 -11.47
CA SER A 209 6.33 -1.11 -10.31
C SER A 209 6.82 0.19 -9.67
N HIS A 210 8.12 0.28 -9.41
CA HIS A 210 8.77 1.39 -8.73
C HIS A 210 8.69 2.71 -9.52
N GLU A 211 8.87 2.68 -10.85
CA GLU A 211 8.70 3.90 -11.66
C GLU A 211 7.24 4.40 -11.65
N ALA A 212 6.28 3.47 -11.72
CA ALA A 212 4.85 3.82 -11.69
C ALA A 212 4.42 4.33 -10.30
N LEU A 213 4.82 3.65 -9.23
CA LEU A 213 4.62 4.04 -7.82
C LEU A 213 5.19 5.43 -7.56
N ALA A 214 6.47 5.68 -7.88
CA ALA A 214 7.11 6.99 -7.73
C ALA A 214 6.41 8.12 -8.52
N THR A 215 5.69 7.78 -9.59
CA THR A 215 4.97 8.75 -10.43
C THR A 215 3.55 9.00 -9.92
N ALA A 216 2.87 7.97 -9.40
CA ALA A 216 1.55 8.06 -8.80
C ALA A 216 1.59 8.74 -7.42
N GLN A 217 2.53 8.34 -6.56
CA GLN A 217 2.79 9.01 -5.28
C GLN A 217 3.19 10.47 -5.48
N ALA A 218 4.05 10.77 -6.45
CA ALA A 218 4.33 12.18 -6.78
C ALA A 218 3.09 12.97 -7.24
N ALA A 219 2.04 12.33 -7.77
CA ALA A 219 0.81 13.00 -8.17
C ALA A 219 -0.09 13.36 -6.98
N THR A 220 0.05 12.73 -5.79
CA THR A 220 -0.76 13.03 -4.60
C THR A 220 -0.52 14.44 -4.07
N VAL A 221 0.60 15.10 -4.41
CA VAL A 221 0.84 16.52 -4.09
C VAL A 221 -0.20 17.47 -4.69
N TYR A 222 -0.94 17.04 -5.72
CA TYR A 222 -2.08 17.76 -6.32
C TYR A 222 -3.43 17.41 -5.66
N LEU A 223 -3.43 16.58 -4.62
CA LEU A 223 -4.57 16.31 -3.74
C LEU A 223 -4.54 17.17 -2.47
N LEU A 224 -3.41 17.82 -2.18
CA LEU A 224 -3.29 18.81 -1.11
C LEU A 224 -4.17 20.04 -1.41
N ARG A 225 -4.92 20.52 -0.42
CA ARG A 225 -5.95 21.57 -0.56
C ARG A 225 -5.40 22.92 -1.04
N ASP A 226 -4.11 23.22 -0.81
CA ASP A 226 -3.44 24.42 -1.31
C ASP A 226 -3.01 24.32 -2.80
N ARG A 227 -2.97 23.09 -3.35
CA ARG A 227 -2.47 22.74 -4.70
C ARG A 227 -3.47 21.91 -5.50
N PHE A 228 -4.72 21.84 -5.04
CA PHE A 228 -5.72 20.89 -5.50
C PHE A 228 -6.00 21.02 -7.01
N ASP A 229 -5.61 19.98 -7.77
CA ASP A 229 -5.75 19.91 -9.22
C ASP A 229 -6.05 18.46 -9.67
N PRO A 230 -7.33 18.01 -9.57
CA PRO A 230 -7.72 16.64 -9.86
C PRO A 230 -7.65 16.32 -11.36
N ASP A 231 -7.78 17.33 -12.22
CA ASP A 231 -7.53 17.18 -13.67
C ASP A 231 -6.06 16.84 -13.92
N ARG A 232 -5.13 17.50 -13.22
CA ARG A 232 -3.69 17.18 -13.30
C ARG A 232 -3.38 15.77 -12.80
N VAL A 233 -4.02 15.32 -11.72
CA VAL A 233 -3.90 13.94 -11.22
C VAL A 233 -4.39 12.94 -12.27
N ALA A 234 -5.56 13.18 -12.87
CA ALA A 234 -6.08 12.32 -13.94
C ALA A 234 -5.17 12.34 -15.18
N ASP A 235 -4.61 13.48 -15.56
CA ASP A 235 -3.68 13.63 -16.69
C ASP A 235 -2.38 12.85 -16.51
N ILE A 236 -1.78 12.90 -15.32
CA ILE A 236 -0.62 12.08 -14.95
C ILE A 236 -1.01 10.60 -14.91
N GLY A 237 -2.16 10.28 -14.33
CA GLY A 237 -2.68 8.93 -14.27
C GLY A 237 -2.84 8.28 -15.65
N ARG A 238 -3.25 9.04 -16.67
CA ARG A 238 -3.34 8.55 -18.06
C ARG A 238 -1.98 8.12 -18.65
N THR A 239 -0.84 8.55 -18.08
CA THR A 239 0.49 8.09 -18.52
C THR A 239 0.95 6.83 -17.80
N LEU A 240 0.34 6.47 -16.66
CA LEU A 240 0.65 5.24 -15.95
C LEU A 240 0.18 4.00 -16.75
N PRO A 241 0.88 2.86 -16.61
CA PRO A 241 0.37 1.59 -17.11
C PRO A 241 -0.97 1.24 -16.44
N ALA A 242 -1.71 0.30 -17.02
CA ALA A 242 -3.00 -0.13 -16.46
C ALA A 242 -3.22 -1.62 -16.73
N PRO A 243 -3.83 -2.38 -15.79
CA PRO A 243 -4.27 -3.73 -16.08
C PRO A 243 -5.39 -3.73 -17.14
N ASP A 244 -6.32 -2.77 -17.15
CA ASP A 244 -7.28 -2.57 -18.24
C ASP A 244 -7.00 -1.24 -18.99
N PRO A 245 -6.82 -1.24 -20.32
CA PRO A 245 -6.66 -0.02 -21.11
C PRO A 245 -7.78 1.01 -20.93
N SER A 246 -9.00 0.59 -20.55
CA SER A 246 -10.15 1.45 -20.32
C SER A 246 -10.18 2.14 -18.95
N MET A 247 -9.26 1.81 -18.03
CA MET A 247 -9.15 2.52 -16.74
C MET A 247 -8.90 4.01 -16.92
N ALA A 248 -9.69 4.83 -16.22
CA ALA A 248 -9.53 6.27 -16.20
C ALA A 248 -8.24 6.70 -15.48
N GLY A 249 -7.82 7.95 -15.68
CA GLY A 249 -6.58 8.48 -15.11
C GLY A 249 -6.51 8.33 -13.59
N LEU A 250 -7.55 8.75 -12.86
CA LEU A 250 -7.59 8.62 -11.40
C LEU A 250 -7.54 7.15 -10.93
N ASP A 251 -8.19 6.25 -11.67
CA ASP A 251 -8.20 4.82 -11.33
C ASP A 251 -6.79 4.21 -11.49
N ARG A 252 -6.03 4.66 -12.48
CA ARG A 252 -4.61 4.28 -12.63
C ARG A 252 -3.72 4.89 -11.55
N VAL A 253 -4.03 6.08 -11.05
CA VAL A 253 -3.35 6.61 -9.85
C VAL A 253 -3.68 5.73 -8.65
N ALA A 254 -4.93 5.29 -8.47
CA ALA A 254 -5.31 4.37 -7.41
C ALA A 254 -4.55 3.02 -7.47
N VAL A 255 -4.34 2.46 -8.67
CA VAL A 255 -3.53 1.24 -8.87
C VAL A 255 -2.07 1.39 -8.36
N PHE A 256 -1.51 2.59 -8.35
CA PHE A 256 -0.09 2.82 -8.04
C PHE A 256 0.16 3.76 -6.86
N ALA A 257 -0.88 4.24 -6.19
CA ALA A 257 -0.78 4.95 -4.91
C ALA A 257 -0.62 3.98 -3.73
N SER A 258 -0.94 2.70 -3.92
CA SER A 258 -0.62 1.61 -2.99
C SER A 258 0.48 0.70 -3.56
N TRP A 259 1.14 -0.04 -2.68
CA TRP A 259 2.31 -0.88 -2.98
C TRP A 259 2.26 -2.39 -2.57
N PRO A 260 1.17 -3.00 -2.08
CA PRO A 260 1.09 -4.45 -1.86
C PRO A 260 1.50 -5.31 -3.06
N GLY A 261 1.24 -4.88 -4.30
CA GLY A 261 1.73 -5.53 -5.51
C GLY A 261 3.25 -5.46 -5.70
N SER A 262 3.94 -4.47 -5.11
CA SER A 262 5.41 -4.46 -5.02
C SER A 262 5.91 -5.46 -3.96
N LEU A 263 5.24 -5.57 -2.80
CA LEU A 263 5.57 -6.56 -1.78
C LEU A 263 5.41 -8.00 -2.32
N ALA A 264 4.34 -8.27 -3.05
CA ALA A 264 4.13 -9.57 -3.69
C ALA A 264 5.21 -9.89 -4.76
N LEU A 265 5.80 -8.87 -5.40
CA LEU A 265 6.96 -9.00 -6.26
C LEU A 265 8.28 -9.18 -5.49
N LEU A 266 8.41 -8.64 -4.28
CA LEU A 266 9.52 -8.94 -3.37
C LEU A 266 9.46 -10.40 -2.89
N ASP A 267 8.28 -10.93 -2.54
CA ASP A 267 8.09 -12.35 -2.21
C ASP A 267 8.54 -13.26 -3.36
N ALA A 268 8.14 -12.91 -4.60
CA ALA A 268 8.57 -13.59 -5.82
C ALA A 268 10.10 -13.57 -6.03
N CYS A 269 10.84 -12.61 -5.46
CA CYS A 269 12.29 -12.56 -5.55
C CYS A 269 12.99 -13.63 -4.69
N PHE A 270 12.30 -14.21 -3.69
CA PHE A 270 12.87 -15.18 -2.75
C PHE A 270 12.39 -16.63 -2.98
N THR A 271 11.65 -16.90 -4.06
CA THR A 271 11.23 -18.26 -4.42
C THR A 271 12.41 -19.14 -4.82
N GLU A 272 12.37 -20.43 -4.49
CA GLU A 272 13.42 -21.38 -4.83
C GLU A 272 13.39 -21.80 -6.31
N ALA A 273 12.20 -21.74 -6.93
CA ALA A 273 11.98 -22.06 -8.33
C ALA A 273 11.57 -20.83 -9.14
N SER A 274 11.94 -20.81 -10.43
CA SER A 274 11.52 -19.75 -11.36
C SER A 274 10.03 -19.83 -11.63
N ILE A 275 9.35 -18.67 -11.54
CA ILE A 275 7.93 -18.53 -11.78
C ILE A 275 7.66 -18.52 -13.31
N PRO A 276 6.71 -19.32 -13.84
CA PRO A 276 6.30 -19.24 -15.24
C PRO A 276 5.81 -17.84 -15.61
N ALA A 277 6.21 -17.34 -16.79
CA ALA A 277 5.97 -15.95 -17.19
C ALA A 277 4.48 -15.58 -17.27
N ASP A 278 3.64 -16.49 -17.77
CA ASP A 278 2.19 -16.35 -17.79
C ASP A 278 1.59 -16.24 -16.38
N ARG A 279 2.07 -17.05 -15.45
CA ARG A 279 1.67 -17.02 -14.04
C ARG A 279 2.14 -15.74 -13.35
N LEU A 280 3.35 -15.27 -13.65
CA LEU A 280 3.90 -14.01 -13.12
C LEU A 280 3.10 -12.80 -13.63
N ASP A 281 2.85 -12.72 -14.94
CA ASP A 281 2.08 -11.63 -15.54
C ASP A 281 0.63 -11.61 -15.02
N ALA A 282 0.01 -12.79 -14.80
CA ALA A 282 -1.30 -12.90 -14.17
C ALA A 282 -1.30 -12.45 -12.71
N HIS A 283 -0.28 -12.84 -11.95
CA HIS A 283 -0.10 -12.44 -10.55
C HIS A 283 0.06 -10.93 -10.41
N VAL A 284 0.96 -10.32 -11.18
CA VAL A 284 1.16 -8.85 -11.21
C VAL A 284 -0.12 -8.13 -11.60
N ARG A 285 -0.82 -8.62 -12.63
CA ARG A 285 -2.09 -8.02 -13.08
C ARG A 285 -3.19 -8.14 -12.03
N ALA A 286 -3.31 -9.27 -11.33
CA ALA A 286 -4.27 -9.44 -10.24
C ALA A 286 -3.94 -8.48 -9.07
N TRP A 287 -2.66 -8.36 -8.72
CA TRP A 287 -2.22 -7.42 -7.70
C TRP A 287 -2.50 -5.96 -8.04
N ARG A 288 -2.42 -5.53 -9.31
CA ARG A 288 -2.84 -4.17 -9.69
C ARG A 288 -4.30 -3.84 -9.40
N TYR A 289 -5.18 -4.83 -9.46
CA TYR A 289 -6.56 -4.64 -9.04
C TYR A 289 -6.71 -4.66 -7.51
N PHE A 290 -5.90 -5.44 -6.79
CA PHE A 290 -5.84 -5.39 -5.34
C PHE A 290 -5.27 -4.06 -4.82
N ASP A 291 -4.21 -3.52 -5.44
CA ASP A 291 -3.63 -2.20 -5.11
C ASP A 291 -4.70 -1.10 -5.20
N ALA A 292 -5.47 -1.06 -6.29
CA ALA A 292 -6.60 -0.14 -6.44
C ALA A 292 -7.67 -0.32 -5.36
N ALA A 293 -8.04 -1.57 -5.04
CA ALA A 293 -9.02 -1.85 -3.98
C ALA A 293 -8.52 -1.39 -2.61
N VAL A 294 -7.24 -1.63 -2.28
CA VAL A 294 -6.59 -1.14 -1.07
C VAL A 294 -6.68 0.38 -1.01
N THR A 295 -6.26 1.09 -2.07
CA THR A 295 -6.34 2.55 -2.11
C THR A 295 -7.76 3.09 -1.92
N TYR A 296 -8.80 2.51 -2.55
CA TYR A 296 -10.17 2.98 -2.35
C TYR A 296 -10.67 2.75 -0.92
N LEU A 297 -10.31 1.62 -0.29
CA LEU A 297 -10.77 1.26 1.05
C LEU A 297 -9.99 2.01 2.15
N GLU A 298 -8.68 2.17 2.01
CA GLU A 298 -7.85 2.95 2.93
C GLU A 298 -8.25 4.42 2.87
N HIS A 299 -8.38 5.01 1.68
CA HIS A 299 -8.85 6.39 1.54
C HIS A 299 -10.30 6.58 2.00
N PHE A 300 -11.17 5.57 1.91
CA PHE A 300 -12.50 5.66 2.51
C PHE A 300 -12.42 5.72 4.04
N ALA A 301 -11.68 4.80 4.66
CA ALA A 301 -11.58 4.70 6.11
C ALA A 301 -10.76 5.85 6.73
N GLY A 302 -9.73 6.33 6.05
CA GLY A 302 -8.87 7.45 6.44
C GLY A 302 -9.46 8.82 6.17
N ALA A 303 -10.56 8.94 5.40
CA ALA A 303 -11.08 10.21 4.90
C ALA A 303 -11.26 11.32 5.96
N ALA A 304 -11.58 10.97 7.21
CA ALA A 304 -11.72 11.95 8.29
C ALA A 304 -10.38 12.61 8.70
N HIS A 305 -9.29 11.85 8.66
CA HIS A 305 -7.93 12.30 8.96
C HIS A 305 -7.34 13.07 7.79
N ASP A 306 -7.39 12.50 6.58
CA ASP A 306 -6.95 13.16 5.35
C ASP A 306 -7.60 14.54 5.20
N HIS A 307 -8.92 14.64 5.45
CA HIS A 307 -9.65 15.90 5.38
C HIS A 307 -9.24 16.93 6.45
N SER A 308 -8.90 16.49 7.67
CA SER A 308 -8.40 17.41 8.71
C SER A 308 -7.05 18.00 8.34
N ASP A 309 -6.21 17.19 7.71
CA ASP A 309 -4.81 17.51 7.40
C ASP A 309 -4.72 18.27 6.07
N GLY A 310 -5.81 18.31 5.31
CA GLY A 310 -5.96 19.11 4.09
C GLY A 310 -5.76 18.33 2.81
N ILE A 311 -5.83 17.01 2.86
CA ILE A 311 -5.71 16.08 1.75
C ILE A 311 -7.11 15.75 1.21
N VAL A 312 -7.28 15.77 -0.11
CA VAL A 312 -8.50 15.35 -0.82
C VAL A 312 -8.22 14.02 -1.52
N ASN A 313 -8.31 12.93 -0.76
CA ASN A 313 -7.91 11.60 -1.23
C ASN A 313 -8.79 11.05 -2.38
N VAL A 314 -8.38 9.90 -2.94
CA VAL A 314 -9.06 9.31 -4.11
C VAL A 314 -10.51 8.91 -3.81
N ALA A 315 -10.81 8.42 -2.60
CA ALA A 315 -12.18 8.04 -2.22
C ALA A 315 -13.10 9.27 -2.17
N MET A 316 -12.61 10.41 -1.67
CA MET A 316 -13.33 11.68 -1.76
C MET A 316 -13.60 12.07 -3.22
N LEU A 317 -12.58 12.05 -4.09
CA LEU A 317 -12.76 12.39 -5.51
C LEU A 317 -13.81 11.51 -6.20
N VAL A 318 -13.84 10.20 -5.91
CA VAL A 318 -14.86 9.29 -6.40
C VAL A 318 -16.26 9.65 -5.86
N ALA A 319 -16.39 9.88 -4.56
CA ALA A 319 -17.68 10.16 -3.92
C ALA A 319 -18.28 11.53 -4.29
N TYR A 320 -17.44 12.53 -4.56
CA TYR A 320 -17.84 13.91 -4.86
C TYR A 320 -17.65 14.29 -6.33
N GLY A 321 -17.40 13.33 -7.23
CA GLY A 321 -17.37 13.56 -8.68
C GLY A 321 -16.20 14.42 -9.16
N GLY A 322 -15.09 14.46 -8.42
CA GLY A 322 -13.90 15.25 -8.72
C GLY A 322 -13.82 16.61 -8.02
N GLU A 323 -14.85 17.05 -7.29
CA GLU A 323 -14.82 18.31 -6.54
C GLU A 323 -14.14 18.16 -5.18
N ALA A 324 -13.42 19.20 -4.71
CA ALA A 324 -12.88 19.24 -3.36
C ALA A 324 -14.01 19.34 -2.32
N PRO A 325 -14.19 18.37 -1.40
CA PRO A 325 -15.31 18.38 -0.51
C PRO A 325 -15.12 19.30 0.70
N GLY A 326 -16.20 19.95 1.10
CA GLY A 326 -16.27 20.67 2.38
C GLY A 326 -16.34 19.76 3.62
N THR A 327 -16.41 18.44 3.45
CA THR A 327 -16.52 17.47 4.56
C THR A 327 -16.01 16.08 4.18
N ALA A 328 -15.43 15.35 5.14
CA ALA A 328 -15.08 13.93 5.02
C ALA A 328 -16.30 12.98 4.97
N ARG A 329 -17.51 13.45 5.29
CA ARG A 329 -18.69 12.57 5.46
C ARG A 329 -19.30 12.15 4.13
N PHE A 330 -19.08 10.90 3.73
CA PHE A 330 -19.71 10.31 2.57
C PHE A 330 -21.25 10.29 2.67
N SER A 331 -21.93 10.64 1.58
CA SER A 331 -23.34 10.31 1.39
C SER A 331 -23.49 8.82 1.05
N SER A 332 -24.68 8.22 1.23
CA SER A 332 -24.92 6.81 0.87
C SER A 332 -24.47 6.50 -0.57
N ARG A 333 -24.83 7.36 -1.53
CA ARG A 333 -24.39 7.25 -2.93
C ARG A 333 -22.88 7.38 -3.11
N GLY A 334 -22.24 8.27 -2.35
CA GLY A 334 -20.78 8.46 -2.39
C GLY A 334 -20.05 7.23 -1.87
N ARG A 335 -20.51 6.67 -0.74
CA ARG A 335 -20.03 5.40 -0.16
C ARG A 335 -20.22 4.24 -1.14
N GLU A 336 -21.43 4.08 -1.69
CA GLU A 336 -21.74 3.06 -2.70
C GLU A 336 -20.80 3.16 -3.92
N ALA A 337 -20.49 4.36 -4.41
CA ALA A 337 -19.59 4.55 -5.55
C ALA A 337 -18.13 4.12 -5.25
N VAL A 338 -17.62 4.40 -4.04
CA VAL A 338 -16.28 3.96 -3.62
C VAL A 338 -16.26 2.43 -3.40
N PHE A 339 -17.28 1.89 -2.73
CA PHE A 339 -17.40 0.45 -2.46
C PHE A 339 -17.57 -0.36 -3.75
N ALA A 340 -18.32 0.13 -4.73
CA ALA A 340 -18.43 -0.48 -6.06
C ALA A 340 -17.06 -0.57 -6.76
N LYS A 341 -16.29 0.54 -6.81
CA LYS A 341 -14.94 0.52 -7.41
C LYS A 341 -13.99 -0.45 -6.69
N ALA A 342 -14.06 -0.52 -5.36
CA ALA A 342 -13.28 -1.47 -4.59
C ALA A 342 -13.72 -2.92 -4.87
N SER A 343 -15.01 -3.25 -4.83
CA SER A 343 -15.53 -4.60 -5.06
C SER A 343 -15.28 -5.09 -6.49
N GLU A 344 -15.53 -4.25 -7.50
CA GLU A 344 -15.22 -4.55 -8.91
C GLU A 344 -13.74 -4.91 -9.08
N SER A 345 -12.84 -4.15 -8.43
CA SER A 345 -11.40 -4.41 -8.48
C SER A 345 -11.05 -5.74 -7.79
N LEU A 346 -11.55 -6.01 -6.58
CA LEU A 346 -11.32 -7.29 -5.89
C LEU A 346 -11.80 -8.50 -6.73
N MET A 347 -12.93 -8.39 -7.42
CA MET A 347 -13.49 -9.47 -8.24
C MET A 347 -12.75 -9.63 -9.57
N GLU A 348 -12.30 -8.55 -10.21
CA GLU A 348 -11.48 -8.64 -11.42
C GLU A 348 -10.10 -9.24 -11.15
N ALA A 349 -9.49 -8.95 -9.98
CA ALA A 349 -8.26 -9.60 -9.54
C ALA A 349 -8.39 -11.13 -9.53
N VAL A 350 -9.47 -11.64 -8.93
CA VAL A 350 -9.81 -13.07 -8.92
C VAL A 350 -10.02 -13.59 -10.34
N ARG A 351 -10.81 -12.87 -11.16
CA ARG A 351 -11.13 -13.28 -12.55
C ARG A 351 -9.91 -13.30 -13.47
N VAL A 352 -8.90 -12.47 -13.22
CA VAL A 352 -7.62 -12.50 -13.94
C VAL A 352 -6.84 -13.75 -13.56
N ALA A 353 -6.66 -13.99 -12.27
CA ALA A 353 -5.84 -15.09 -11.77
C ALA A 353 -6.40 -16.47 -12.14
N GLU A 354 -7.73 -16.65 -12.08
CA GLU A 354 -8.41 -17.92 -12.41
C GLU A 354 -8.17 -18.37 -13.87
N ARG A 355 -7.72 -17.48 -14.77
CA ARG A 355 -7.40 -17.84 -16.16
C ARG A 355 -6.11 -18.64 -16.32
N VAL A 356 -5.23 -18.63 -15.32
CA VAL A 356 -3.86 -19.17 -15.42
C VAL A 356 -3.57 -20.28 -14.39
N GLY A 357 -4.58 -20.74 -13.64
CA GLY A 357 -4.53 -22.00 -12.89
C GLY A 357 -5.26 -22.03 -11.56
N ASP A 358 -4.99 -23.08 -10.78
CA ASP A 358 -5.64 -23.44 -9.51
C ASP A 358 -5.35 -22.49 -8.32
N ALA A 359 -4.59 -21.42 -8.57
CA ALA A 359 -4.29 -20.39 -7.57
C ALA A 359 -5.54 -19.55 -7.17
N GLY A 360 -6.69 -19.72 -7.83
CA GLY A 360 -7.93 -19.00 -7.54
C GLY A 360 -8.39 -19.04 -6.08
N SER A 361 -8.02 -20.08 -5.31
CA SER A 361 -8.28 -20.13 -3.86
C SER A 361 -7.56 -19.02 -3.08
N TYR A 362 -6.30 -18.72 -3.41
CA TYR A 362 -5.52 -17.65 -2.79
C TYR A 362 -6.07 -16.27 -3.16
N TYR A 363 -6.35 -16.00 -4.42
CA TYR A 363 -6.90 -14.68 -4.82
C TYR A 363 -8.30 -14.47 -4.23
N ARG A 364 -9.13 -15.51 -4.10
CA ARG A 364 -10.41 -15.43 -3.38
C ARG A 364 -10.19 -15.17 -1.88
N PHE A 365 -9.17 -15.76 -1.27
CA PHE A 365 -8.76 -15.44 0.10
C PHE A 365 -8.32 -13.97 0.23
N MET A 366 -7.46 -13.45 -0.66
CA MET A 366 -7.05 -12.04 -0.63
C MET A 366 -8.23 -11.08 -0.88
N SER A 367 -9.18 -11.43 -1.75
CA SER A 367 -10.41 -10.63 -1.95
C SER A 367 -11.31 -10.52 -0.71
N LEU A 368 -11.14 -11.41 0.28
CA LEU A 368 -11.76 -11.30 1.60
C LEU A 368 -10.84 -10.57 2.59
N MET A 369 -9.56 -10.93 2.60
CA MET A 369 -8.63 -10.44 3.60
C MET A 369 -8.26 -8.98 3.43
N ILE A 370 -8.18 -8.44 2.21
CA ILE A 370 -7.91 -7.02 1.97
C ILE A 370 -8.93 -6.12 2.71
N PRO A 371 -10.25 -6.21 2.47
CA PRO A 371 -11.22 -5.38 3.18
C PRO A 371 -11.27 -5.67 4.69
N VAL A 372 -11.19 -6.93 5.12
CA VAL A 372 -11.13 -7.28 6.56
C VAL A 372 -9.93 -6.64 7.27
N THR A 373 -8.79 -6.58 6.59
CA THR A 373 -7.54 -6.00 7.11
C THR A 373 -7.63 -4.48 7.13
N VAL A 374 -7.95 -3.84 6.01
CA VAL A 374 -8.01 -2.36 5.89
C VAL A 374 -9.00 -1.78 6.89
N PHE A 375 -10.24 -2.26 6.91
CA PHE A 375 -11.24 -1.80 7.89
C PHE A 375 -10.85 -2.17 9.32
N GLY A 376 -10.17 -3.30 9.52
CA GLY A 376 -9.71 -3.74 10.82
C GLY A 376 -8.61 -2.87 11.44
N LEU A 377 -7.67 -2.41 10.60
CA LEU A 377 -6.60 -1.49 10.99
C LEU A 377 -7.12 -0.06 11.20
N ALA A 378 -7.92 0.44 10.26
CA ALA A 378 -8.50 1.78 10.32
C ALA A 378 -9.64 1.94 11.35
N ARG A 379 -10.13 0.82 11.91
CA ARG A 379 -11.27 0.77 12.86
C ARG A 379 -12.54 1.38 12.27
N THR A 380 -12.84 1.05 11.02
CA THR A 380 -14.06 1.45 10.33
C THR A 380 -15.30 0.95 11.09
N GLU A 381 -16.35 1.77 11.13
CA GLU A 381 -17.61 1.46 11.80
C GLU A 381 -18.28 0.22 11.17
N ASP A 382 -18.86 -0.66 12.00
CA ASP A 382 -19.43 -1.94 11.54
C ASP A 382 -20.51 -1.75 10.45
N ASP A 383 -21.31 -0.67 10.52
CA ASP A 383 -22.32 -0.32 9.50
C ASP A 383 -21.73 -0.09 8.09
N ASP A 384 -20.50 0.41 7.99
CA ASP A 384 -19.79 0.62 6.73
C ASP A 384 -19.12 -0.68 6.24
N VAL A 385 -18.63 -1.51 7.18
CA VAL A 385 -18.07 -2.83 6.89
C VAL A 385 -19.15 -3.77 6.33
N ASP A 386 -20.31 -3.84 6.99
CA ASP A 386 -21.43 -4.67 6.56
C ASP A 386 -21.98 -4.17 5.21
N ALA A 387 -22.14 -2.86 5.01
CA ALA A 387 -22.57 -2.29 3.73
C ALA A 387 -21.60 -2.61 2.58
N PHE A 388 -20.29 -2.69 2.83
CA PHE A 388 -19.32 -3.14 1.84
C PHE A 388 -19.51 -4.63 1.50
N PHE A 389 -19.63 -5.50 2.50
CA PHE A 389 -19.80 -6.94 2.27
C PHE A 389 -21.18 -7.31 1.71
N GLU A 390 -22.22 -6.51 1.92
CA GLU A 390 -23.50 -6.63 1.22
C GLU A 390 -23.34 -6.41 -0.30
N ILE A 391 -22.52 -5.44 -0.73
CA ILE A 391 -22.23 -5.21 -2.15
C ILE A 391 -21.48 -6.41 -2.74
N VAL A 392 -20.41 -6.86 -2.09
CA VAL A 392 -19.60 -8.01 -2.55
C VAL A 392 -20.40 -9.32 -2.57
N GLY A 393 -21.28 -9.54 -1.59
CA GLY A 393 -22.20 -10.69 -1.56
C GLY A 393 -23.37 -10.56 -2.56
N GLY A 394 -23.75 -9.32 -2.87
CA GLY A 394 -24.89 -8.92 -3.70
C GLY A 394 -24.68 -9.11 -5.21
N GLU A 395 -23.45 -9.35 -5.67
CA GLU A 395 -23.12 -9.70 -7.07
C GLU A 395 -23.68 -11.08 -7.49
N ARG A 396 -25.00 -11.11 -7.66
CA ARG A 396 -25.75 -12.16 -8.36
C ARG A 396 -25.94 -11.74 -9.81
N SER A 397 -25.00 -12.18 -10.66
CA SER A 397 -25.26 -12.40 -12.08
C SER A 397 -25.63 -11.16 -12.92
N GLN A 398 -24.76 -10.15 -12.96
CA GLN A 398 -24.65 -9.29 -14.14
C GLN A 398 -23.20 -9.23 -14.62
N SER A 399 -22.91 -9.89 -15.75
CA SER A 399 -21.66 -9.70 -16.46
C SER A 399 -21.69 -8.36 -17.18
N SER A 400 -20.92 -7.40 -16.70
CA SER A 400 -20.58 -6.20 -17.45
C SER A 400 -19.06 -6.01 -17.41
N GLY A 401 -18.51 -5.35 -18.43
CA GLY A 401 -17.09 -4.98 -18.42
C GLY A 401 -16.81 -3.92 -17.35
N TYR A 402 -15.52 -3.74 -17.01
CA TYR A 402 -15.06 -2.72 -16.05
C TYR A 402 -15.79 -1.39 -16.25
N HIS A 403 -16.63 -1.01 -15.29
CA HIS A 403 -17.42 0.20 -15.39
C HIS A 403 -16.58 1.39 -14.94
N SER A 404 -15.65 1.79 -15.81
CA SER A 404 -15.15 3.16 -15.80
C SER A 404 -16.36 4.08 -16.00
N ALA A 405 -16.91 4.58 -14.90
CA ALA A 405 -17.82 5.70 -14.89
C ALA A 405 -17.08 6.88 -15.52
N THR A 406 -17.26 7.06 -16.83
CA THR A 406 -16.73 8.20 -17.56
C THR A 406 -17.12 9.46 -16.81
N TYR A 407 -16.12 10.21 -16.35
CA TYR A 407 -16.29 11.57 -15.87
C TYR A 407 -17.24 12.29 -16.83
N SER A 408 -18.39 12.70 -16.31
CA SER A 408 -19.35 13.46 -17.08
C SER A 408 -18.74 14.83 -17.38
N GLN A 409 -18.00 14.94 -18.48
CA GLN A 409 -17.56 16.19 -19.10
C GLN A 409 -18.75 16.98 -19.69
N ASN A 410 -19.82 17.13 -18.91
CA ASN A 410 -20.89 18.06 -19.18
C ASN A 410 -20.51 19.39 -18.50
N PRO A 411 -20.15 20.43 -19.26
CA PRO A 411 -19.89 21.74 -18.68
C PRO A 411 -21.20 22.31 -18.14
N SER A 412 -21.39 22.30 -16.81
CA SER A 412 -22.57 22.88 -16.17
C SER A 412 -22.60 24.40 -16.42
N PRO A 413 -23.56 24.95 -17.20
CA PRO A 413 -23.43 26.28 -17.78
C PRO A 413 -24.04 27.36 -16.89
N LEU A 414 -23.64 27.46 -15.61
CA LEU A 414 -24.12 28.49 -14.68
C LEU A 414 -23.02 29.14 -13.84
N ARG A 415 -22.28 30.08 -14.46
CA ARG A 415 -21.61 31.16 -13.72
C ARG A 415 -22.63 32.20 -13.25
N THR A 416 -22.77 32.43 -11.94
CA THR A 416 -23.13 33.78 -11.42
C THR A 416 -22.77 34.00 -9.93
N HIS A 417 -21.71 34.78 -9.71
CA HIS A 417 -21.47 35.79 -8.64
C HIS A 417 -22.29 35.84 -7.32
N ARG A 418 -21.59 35.71 -6.17
CA ARG A 418 -21.30 36.75 -5.12
C ARG A 418 -20.85 36.06 -3.81
N VAL A 419 -19.58 36.13 -3.39
CA VAL A 419 -18.87 37.23 -2.68
C VAL A 419 -19.27 37.41 -1.22
N PHE A 420 -18.33 37.12 -0.31
CA PHE A 420 -18.01 38.00 0.83
C PHE A 420 -16.49 38.06 1.12
N THR A 421 -16.04 39.25 1.47
CA THR A 421 -14.65 39.71 1.71
C THR A 421 -14.49 40.12 3.19
N THR A 422 -13.32 40.09 3.88
CA THR A 422 -11.91 39.92 3.47
C THR A 422 -11.01 39.69 4.72
N LEU A 423 -9.90 38.96 4.56
CA LEU A 423 -8.47 39.28 4.91
C LEU A 423 -8.12 40.15 6.18
N PRO A 424 -6.91 39.99 6.81
CA PRO A 424 -5.64 39.86 6.09
C PRO A 424 -4.51 38.94 6.64
N VAL A 425 -3.57 38.71 5.72
CA VAL A 425 -2.24 38.10 5.86
C VAL A 425 -1.23 39.11 6.41
N ASN A 426 -0.24 38.67 7.21
CA ASN A 426 1.16 39.07 6.96
C ASN A 426 2.23 38.14 7.59
N PRO A 427 3.42 37.99 6.97
CA PRO A 427 4.47 37.06 7.39
C PRO A 427 5.64 37.72 8.14
N ARG A 428 6.67 36.91 8.44
CA ARG A 428 8.02 37.21 8.97
C ARG A 428 8.12 37.36 10.50
N ASN A 429 8.92 36.47 11.09
CA ASN A 429 10.21 36.91 11.62
C ASN A 429 11.23 35.77 11.69
N ARG A 430 12.28 35.86 10.86
CA ARG A 430 13.56 35.18 11.11
C ARG A 430 14.23 35.85 12.32
N ARG A 431 14.90 35.08 13.18
CA ARG A 431 16.04 35.57 13.95
C ARG A 431 17.17 34.54 13.92
N ILE A 432 18.32 34.98 13.42
CA ILE A 432 19.64 34.37 13.53
C ILE A 432 20.32 35.03 14.76
N PRO A 433 21.27 34.37 15.46
CA PRO A 433 21.46 34.57 16.89
C PRO A 433 22.41 35.72 17.26
N SER A 434 22.58 35.90 18.57
CA SER A 434 23.62 36.68 19.24
C SER A 434 24.61 35.75 19.94
#